data_AF-A0A840DL73-F1
#
_entry.id   AF-A0A840DL73-F1
#
_cell.length_a   1.000
_cell.length_b   1.000
_cell.length_c   1.000
_cell.angle_alpha   90.00
_cell.angle_beta   90.00
_cell.angle_gamma   90.00
#
_symmetry.space_group_name_H-M   'P 1'
#
loop_
_entity.id
_entity.type
_entity.pdbx_description
1 polymer ?
#
loop_
_entity_poly.entity_id
_entity_poly.type
_entity_poly.pdbx_seq_one_letter_code
_entity_poly.pdbx_strand_id
1 'polypeptide(L)'
;MKKIKKLLTVSVLSAGILISPFHGSNAQAKVLWNGMELVNGQIGRVTILKDTELYKLQGDKKVYSKTLKAGSVYRIYTFKPGMLGLGGEYYVDRDDRVKYETPSKTKLNQVKMEQLFRGVKIGMSPSQIKKLETAKFLQQENADGTKTLVYSTSLFGHDAFLVYGFKNEKLAFFGYSFDPEQKYTSDQLTTIYNNLKQQLTNIFENQYEQSDSNKGYPPTLIFQKDHLIISLSYDAEGLVVTVSSAN
;
A
#
# COMPACT_ATOMS: atom_id res chain seq x y z
N MET A 1 76.66 -6.85 -12.96
CA MET A 1 77.28 -6.21 -11.78
C MET A 1 76.18 -5.45 -11.03
N LYS A 2 75.71 -5.93 -9.86
CA LYS A 2 76.03 -5.37 -8.51
C LYS A 2 75.86 -3.82 -8.47
N LYS A 3 75.00 -3.17 -7.66
CA LYS A 3 74.43 -3.51 -6.34
C LYS A 3 73.12 -2.74 -6.03
N ILE A 4 72.34 -3.39 -5.17
CA ILE A 4 71.29 -2.95 -4.24
C ILE A 4 71.64 -1.69 -3.42
N LYS A 5 70.64 -0.86 -3.07
CA LYS A 5 70.32 -0.46 -1.67
C LYS A 5 68.87 0.04 -1.50
N LYS A 6 68.31 -0.33 -0.35
CA LYS A 6 66.92 -0.27 0.15
C LYS A 6 66.62 1.05 0.90
N LEU A 7 65.30 1.26 1.14
CA LEU A 7 64.63 2.04 2.22
C LEU A 7 64.63 3.57 2.03
N LEU A 8 63.56 4.35 2.30
CA LEU A 8 62.49 4.22 3.29
C LEU A 8 61.15 4.82 2.82
N THR A 9 60.09 4.22 3.36
CA THR A 9 58.66 4.50 3.32
C THR A 9 58.29 5.85 3.93
N VAL A 10 57.35 6.58 3.30
CA VAL A 10 56.32 7.36 4.00
C VAL A 10 54.98 7.01 3.38
N SER A 11 54.21 6.18 4.09
CA SER A 11 52.81 5.90 3.79
C SER A 11 51.99 7.14 4.11
N VAL A 12 51.46 7.82 3.10
CA VAL A 12 50.25 8.64 3.29
C VAL A 12 49.08 7.68 3.27
N LEU A 13 48.51 7.47 4.45
CA LEU A 13 47.29 6.70 4.67
C LEU A 13 46.12 7.51 4.09
N SER A 14 45.96 7.48 2.77
CA SER A 14 44.73 7.94 2.12
C SER A 14 43.66 6.90 2.42
N ALA A 15 42.82 7.19 3.42
CA ALA A 15 41.61 6.44 3.70
C ALA A 15 40.75 6.42 2.42
N GLY A 16 40.85 5.34 1.65
CA GLY A 16 39.95 5.06 0.54
C GLY A 16 38.57 4.84 1.12
N ILE A 17 37.71 5.87 1.02
CA ILE A 17 36.28 5.72 1.21
C ILE A 17 35.83 4.76 0.10
N LEU A 18 35.63 3.50 0.45
CA LEU A 18 34.88 2.55 -0.36
C LEU A 18 33.46 3.08 -0.45
N ILE A 19 33.18 3.85 -1.50
CA ILE A 19 31.80 4.13 -1.91
C ILE A 19 31.30 2.84 -2.54
N SER A 20 30.86 1.90 -1.70
CA SER A 20 30.02 0.80 -2.16
C SER A 20 28.80 1.43 -2.82
N PRO A 21 28.48 1.10 -4.09
CA PRO A 21 27.21 1.48 -4.65
C PRO A 21 26.16 0.74 -3.83
N PHE A 22 25.48 1.45 -2.94
CA PHE A 22 24.22 1.03 -2.37
C PHE A 22 23.28 0.79 -3.54
N HIS A 23 23.27 -0.44 -4.04
CA HIS A 23 22.15 -0.99 -4.77
C HIS A 23 21.04 -1.14 -3.73
N GLY A 24 20.38 -0.03 -3.42
CA GLY A 24 19.10 -0.06 -2.75
C GLY A 24 18.17 -0.83 -3.67
N SER A 25 17.98 -2.11 -3.39
CA SER A 25 16.84 -2.84 -3.92
C SER A 25 15.62 -2.03 -3.52
N ASN A 26 14.97 -1.40 -4.49
CA ASN A 26 13.67 -0.75 -4.32
C ASN A 26 12.60 -1.84 -4.12
N ALA A 27 12.73 -2.60 -3.03
CA ALA A 27 11.68 -3.46 -2.55
C ALA A 27 10.78 -2.57 -1.69
N GLN A 28 9.53 -2.41 -2.09
CA GLN A 28 8.49 -1.81 -1.26
C GLN A 28 8.55 -2.45 0.14
N ALA A 29 8.57 -1.63 1.19
CA ALA A 29 8.77 -2.12 2.55
C ALA A 29 7.62 -3.05 2.93
N LYS A 30 7.93 -4.34 3.10
CA LYS A 30 6.94 -5.34 3.49
C LYS A 30 6.61 -5.19 4.97
N VAL A 31 5.34 -5.12 5.31
CA VAL A 31 4.90 -5.12 6.71
C VAL A 31 4.94 -6.56 7.22
N LEU A 32 5.83 -6.85 8.17
CA LEU A 32 5.92 -8.18 8.78
C LEU A 32 5.05 -8.27 10.05
N TRP A 33 4.38 -9.41 10.20
CA TRP A 33 3.58 -9.79 11.36
C TRP A 33 3.80 -11.27 11.69
N ASN A 34 4.36 -11.53 12.86
CA ASN A 34 4.64 -12.87 13.39
C ASN A 34 5.37 -13.79 12.38
N GLY A 35 6.41 -13.26 11.75
CA GLY A 35 7.27 -13.99 10.81
C GLY A 35 6.73 -14.10 9.37
N MET A 36 5.55 -13.55 9.07
CA MET A 36 4.97 -13.53 7.73
C MET A 36 4.70 -12.11 7.27
N GLU A 37 4.67 -11.90 5.95
CA GLU A 37 4.18 -10.65 5.37
C GLU A 37 2.67 -10.50 5.63
N LEU A 38 2.29 -9.39 6.26
CA LEU A 38 0.91 -8.95 6.40
C LEU A 38 0.52 -8.23 5.12
N VAL A 39 -0.47 -8.78 4.42
CA VAL A 39 -0.91 -8.26 3.12
C VAL A 39 -2.26 -7.56 3.23
N ASN A 40 -2.61 -6.78 2.21
CA ASN A 40 -3.92 -6.13 2.16
C ASN A 40 -5.07 -7.15 2.22
N GLY A 41 -6.15 -6.76 2.90
CA GLY A 41 -7.35 -7.60 3.10
C GLY A 41 -7.17 -8.71 4.15
N GLN A 42 -5.94 -8.98 4.61
CA GLN A 42 -5.71 -9.96 5.67
C GLN A 42 -6.24 -9.41 7.00
N ILE A 43 -7.21 -10.11 7.59
CA ILE A 43 -7.78 -9.76 8.91
C ILE A 43 -7.17 -10.60 10.03
N GLY A 44 -6.40 -11.63 9.71
CA GLY A 44 -5.82 -12.52 10.70
C GLY A 44 -4.96 -13.62 10.14
N ARG A 45 -4.58 -14.52 11.02
CA ARG A 45 -4.00 -15.81 10.66
C ARG A 45 -4.64 -16.91 11.50
N VAL A 46 -4.60 -18.11 10.96
CA VAL A 46 -4.98 -19.32 11.66
C VAL A 46 -3.77 -20.26 11.70
N THR A 47 -3.49 -20.80 12.89
CA THR A 47 -2.58 -21.92 13.07
C THR A 47 -3.40 -23.18 13.26
N ILE A 48 -3.12 -24.21 12.48
CA ILE A 48 -3.78 -25.51 12.59
C ILE A 48 -3.15 -26.28 13.76
N LEU A 49 -3.92 -26.57 14.79
CA LEU A 49 -3.44 -27.28 15.99
C LEU A 49 -3.59 -28.81 15.84
N LYS A 50 -4.65 -29.24 15.17
CA LYS A 50 -4.95 -30.64 14.83
C LYS A 50 -5.33 -30.70 13.36
N ASP A 51 -5.04 -31.83 12.70
CA ASP A 51 -5.46 -32.03 11.30
C ASP A 51 -6.94 -31.66 11.13
N THR A 52 -7.22 -30.78 10.17
CA THR A 52 -8.55 -30.23 9.97
C THR A 52 -8.88 -30.15 8.49
N GLU A 53 -10.15 -30.24 8.15
CA GLU A 53 -10.60 -30.26 6.78
C GLU A 53 -10.78 -28.82 6.25
N LEU A 54 -10.27 -28.60 5.05
CA LEU A 54 -10.53 -27.42 4.25
C LEU A 54 -11.71 -27.70 3.34
N TYR A 55 -12.66 -26.78 3.31
CA TYR A 55 -13.88 -26.91 2.52
C TYR A 55 -14.07 -25.71 1.60
N LYS A 56 -14.78 -25.93 0.49
CA LYS A 56 -15.48 -24.86 -0.24
C LYS A 56 -16.94 -24.85 0.16
N LEU A 57 -17.58 -23.68 0.08
CA LEU A 57 -19.02 -23.56 0.25
C LEU A 57 -19.71 -23.56 -1.12
N GLN A 58 -20.70 -24.43 -1.30
CA GLN A 58 -21.63 -24.40 -2.43
C GLN A 58 -23.03 -24.17 -1.86
N GLY A 59 -23.45 -22.90 -1.82
CA GLY A 59 -24.57 -22.48 -0.97
C GLY A 59 -24.25 -22.73 0.50
N ASP A 60 -25.13 -23.46 1.20
CA ASP A 60 -24.94 -23.83 2.61
C ASP A 60 -24.16 -25.14 2.80
N LYS A 61 -23.83 -25.85 1.71
CA LYS A 61 -23.15 -27.14 1.78
C LYS A 61 -21.63 -26.96 1.81
N LYS A 62 -20.98 -27.61 2.78
CA LYS A 62 -19.53 -27.81 2.80
C LYS A 62 -19.12 -28.91 1.83
N VAL A 63 -18.23 -28.59 0.90
CA VAL A 63 -17.62 -29.54 -0.04
C VAL A 63 -16.15 -29.69 0.32
N TYR A 64 -15.76 -30.90 0.71
CA TYR A 64 -14.39 -31.21 1.10
C TYR A 64 -13.41 -30.87 -0.03
N SER A 65 -12.31 -30.23 0.32
CA SER A 65 -11.21 -29.96 -0.61
C SER A 65 -9.95 -30.73 -0.25
N LYS A 66 -9.47 -30.62 1.00
CA LYS A 66 -8.27 -31.34 1.48
C LYS A 66 -8.15 -31.25 3.00
N THR A 67 -7.32 -32.10 3.59
CA THR A 67 -6.87 -31.92 4.98
C THR A 67 -5.73 -30.93 5.06
N LEU A 68 -5.81 -29.98 6.00
CA LEU A 68 -4.71 -29.13 6.45
C LEU A 68 -4.01 -29.81 7.61
N LYS A 69 -2.68 -29.87 7.56
CA LYS A 69 -1.88 -30.54 8.58
C LYS A 69 -1.64 -29.67 9.79
N ALA A 70 -1.61 -30.29 10.98
CA ALA A 70 -1.18 -29.64 12.21
C ALA A 70 0.18 -28.93 12.03
N GLY A 71 0.31 -27.74 12.63
CA GLY A 71 1.46 -26.85 12.50
C GLY A 71 1.40 -25.88 11.30
N SER A 72 0.49 -26.09 10.34
CA SER A 72 0.35 -25.19 9.19
C SER A 72 -0.24 -23.84 9.60
N VAL A 73 0.18 -22.76 8.93
CA VAL A 73 -0.31 -21.40 9.19
C VAL A 73 -0.88 -20.81 7.90
N TYR A 74 -2.07 -20.21 7.99
CA TYR A 74 -2.76 -19.59 6.85
C TYR A 74 -3.25 -18.19 7.19
N ARG A 75 -3.33 -17.33 6.17
CA ARG A 75 -3.98 -16.01 6.28
C ARG A 75 -5.49 -16.18 6.35
N ILE A 76 -6.15 -15.34 7.12
CA ILE A 76 -7.62 -15.24 7.18
C ILE A 76 -8.04 -13.89 6.61
N TYR A 77 -9.07 -13.91 5.77
CA TYR A 77 -9.60 -12.74 5.06
C TYR A 77 -11.05 -12.42 5.43
N THR A 78 -11.81 -13.39 5.91
CA THR A 78 -13.22 -13.19 6.26
C THR A 78 -13.68 -14.13 7.38
N PHE A 79 -14.79 -13.78 8.00
CA PHE A 79 -15.51 -14.61 8.95
C PHE A 79 -16.87 -15.01 8.37
N LYS A 80 -17.27 -16.24 8.65
CA LYS A 80 -18.66 -16.69 8.58
C LYS A 80 -19.06 -17.28 9.93
N PRO A 81 -20.36 -17.43 10.24
CA PRO A 81 -20.80 -18.10 11.47
C PRO A 81 -20.08 -19.44 11.65
N GLY A 82 -19.29 -19.56 12.72
CA GLY A 82 -18.50 -20.76 13.01
C GLY A 82 -17.31 -21.06 12.10
N MET A 83 -16.95 -20.20 11.14
CA MET A 83 -15.92 -20.51 10.12
C MET A 83 -14.94 -19.36 9.86
N LEU A 84 -13.71 -19.70 9.48
CA LEU A 84 -12.65 -18.78 9.06
C LEU A 84 -12.39 -18.95 7.56
N GLY A 85 -12.41 -17.85 6.80
CA GLY A 85 -12.16 -17.87 5.35
C GLY A 85 -10.70 -17.61 5.00
N LEU A 86 -10.09 -18.55 4.27
CA LEU A 86 -8.67 -18.53 3.85
C LEU A 86 -8.46 -17.86 2.47
N GLY A 87 -9.52 -17.33 1.87
CA GLY A 87 -9.53 -16.78 0.50
C GLY A 87 -9.93 -17.83 -0.54
N GLY A 88 -10.33 -17.39 -1.74
CA GLY A 88 -10.74 -18.30 -2.83
C GLY A 88 -11.89 -19.24 -2.46
N GLU A 89 -12.82 -18.76 -1.63
CA GLU A 89 -13.97 -19.52 -1.10
C GLU A 89 -13.62 -20.73 -0.23
N TYR A 90 -12.39 -20.80 0.28
CA TYR A 90 -11.97 -21.84 1.20
C TYR A 90 -12.20 -21.47 2.66
N TYR A 91 -12.69 -22.43 3.44
CA TYR A 91 -13.04 -22.26 4.84
C TYR A 91 -12.58 -23.43 5.70
N VAL A 92 -12.27 -23.11 6.96
CA VAL A 92 -12.10 -24.07 8.05
C VAL A 92 -13.08 -23.74 9.17
N ASP A 93 -13.47 -24.76 9.93
CA ASP A 93 -14.26 -24.56 11.14
C ASP A 93 -13.45 -23.84 12.22
N ARG A 94 -14.11 -22.93 12.94
CA ARG A 94 -13.54 -22.19 14.06
C ARG A 94 -13.84 -22.92 15.37
N ASP A 95 -13.08 -23.97 15.62
CA ASP A 95 -13.19 -24.83 16.80
C ASP A 95 -11.83 -25.04 17.49
N ASP A 96 -11.74 -26.01 18.41
CA ASP A 96 -10.55 -26.33 19.19
C ASP A 96 -9.38 -26.90 18.36
N ARG A 97 -9.60 -27.22 17.08
CA ARG A 97 -8.56 -27.71 16.15
C ARG A 97 -7.73 -26.58 15.57
N VAL A 98 -8.13 -25.32 15.76
CA VAL A 98 -7.48 -24.15 15.19
C VAL A 98 -7.26 -23.03 16.19
N LYS A 99 -6.20 -22.25 16.00
CA LYS A 99 -5.95 -21.01 16.76
C LYS A 99 -5.98 -19.82 15.81
N TYR A 100 -6.95 -18.94 15.99
CA TYR A 100 -7.04 -17.68 15.26
C TYR A 100 -6.37 -16.54 16.02
N GLU A 101 -5.62 -15.70 15.31
CA GLU A 101 -4.97 -14.50 15.83
C GLU A 101 -5.23 -13.31 14.91
N THR A 102 -5.40 -12.11 15.48
CA THR A 102 -5.63 -10.85 14.76
C THR A 102 -4.40 -9.94 14.89
N PRO A 103 -3.95 -9.25 13.83
CA PRO A 103 -2.91 -8.24 13.95
C PRO A 103 -3.43 -7.05 14.74
N SER A 104 -2.51 -6.33 15.41
CA SER A 104 -2.87 -5.04 16.03
C SER A 104 -3.40 -4.04 15.00
N LYS A 105 -4.24 -3.10 15.44
CA LYS A 105 -4.71 -1.98 14.60
C LYS A 105 -3.53 -1.22 13.97
N THR A 106 -2.47 -0.97 14.73
CA THR A 106 -1.24 -0.32 14.25
C THR A 106 -0.61 -1.07 13.06
N LYS A 107 -0.58 -2.41 13.09
CA LYS A 107 -0.04 -3.20 11.96
C LYS A 107 -0.94 -3.18 10.74
N LEU A 108 -2.26 -3.24 10.92
CA LEU A 108 -3.21 -3.09 9.81
C LEU A 108 -3.10 -1.71 9.17
N ASN A 109 -3.00 -0.65 9.98
CA ASN A 109 -2.81 0.72 9.49
C ASN A 109 -1.46 0.88 8.78
N GLN A 110 -0.39 0.22 9.24
CA GLN A 110 0.89 0.22 8.56
C GLN A 110 0.78 -0.34 7.13
N VAL A 111 0.03 -1.42 6.92
CA VAL A 111 -0.20 -1.95 5.56
C VAL A 111 -0.94 -0.95 4.69
N LYS A 112 -2.00 -0.34 5.22
CA LYS A 112 -2.77 0.67 4.46
C LYS A 112 -1.93 1.89 4.10
N MET A 113 -1.02 2.30 4.98
CA MET A 113 -0.04 3.34 4.71
C MET A 113 0.90 2.96 3.57
N GLU A 114 1.47 1.75 3.59
CA GLU A 114 2.31 1.27 2.48
C GLU A 114 1.55 1.21 1.15
N GLN A 115 0.24 0.95 1.18
CA GLN A 115 -0.60 1.03 -0.02
C GLN A 115 -0.83 2.46 -0.50
N LEU A 116 -1.12 3.39 0.42
CA LEU A 116 -1.37 4.79 0.09
C LEU A 116 -0.12 5.44 -0.50
N PHE A 117 1.04 5.25 0.13
CA PHE A 117 2.29 5.92 -0.26
C PHE A 117 3.12 5.14 -1.28
N ARG A 118 2.98 3.81 -1.38
CA ARG A 118 3.72 2.96 -2.33
C ARG A 118 5.25 3.13 -2.28
N GLY A 119 5.79 3.49 -1.11
CA GLY A 119 7.22 3.81 -0.93
C GLY A 119 7.69 5.10 -1.64
N VAL A 120 6.77 5.86 -2.23
CA VAL A 120 7.05 7.12 -2.94
C VAL A 120 7.29 8.24 -1.93
N LYS A 121 8.22 9.13 -2.27
CA LYS A 121 8.49 10.35 -1.50
C LYS A 121 8.43 11.56 -2.42
N ILE A 122 7.83 12.64 -1.93
CA ILE A 122 7.89 13.96 -2.57
C ILE A 122 9.36 14.33 -2.82
N GLY A 123 9.64 14.92 -3.98
CA GLY A 123 10.98 15.26 -4.43
C GLY A 123 11.70 14.20 -5.28
N MET A 124 11.17 12.96 -5.37
CA MET A 124 11.72 11.94 -6.28
C MET A 124 11.64 12.39 -7.74
N SER A 125 12.65 12.01 -8.54
CA SER A 125 12.67 12.27 -9.99
C SER A 125 11.77 11.30 -10.77
N PRO A 126 11.34 11.65 -12.00
CA PRO A 126 10.55 10.73 -12.84
C PRO A 126 11.22 9.37 -13.06
N SER A 127 12.54 9.33 -13.19
CA SER A 127 13.29 8.08 -13.39
C SER A 127 13.33 7.21 -12.14
N GLN A 128 13.31 7.79 -10.93
CA GLN A 128 13.16 7.04 -9.69
C GLN A 128 11.76 6.45 -9.58
N ILE A 129 10.71 7.23 -9.88
CA ILE A 129 9.32 6.76 -9.87
C ILE A 129 9.11 5.62 -10.86
N LYS A 130 9.59 5.77 -12.11
CA LYS A 130 9.48 4.71 -13.13
C LYS A 130 10.18 3.39 -12.74
N LYS A 131 11.22 3.45 -11.89
CA LYS A 131 11.91 2.26 -11.36
C LYS A 131 11.18 1.62 -10.18
N LEU A 132 10.46 2.42 -9.40
CA LEU A 132 9.75 1.97 -8.20
C LEU A 132 8.35 1.44 -8.54
N GLU A 133 7.65 2.08 -9.48
CA GLU A 133 6.26 1.76 -9.78
C GLU A 133 6.13 0.46 -10.58
N THR A 134 5.26 -0.42 -10.10
CA THR A 134 4.97 -1.74 -10.67
C THR A 134 3.58 -1.81 -11.31
N ALA A 135 2.76 -0.78 -11.14
CA ALA A 135 1.45 -0.63 -11.76
C ALA A 135 1.56 -0.49 -13.28
N LYS A 136 0.45 -0.72 -13.98
CA LYS A 136 0.41 -0.64 -15.44
C LYS A 136 0.52 0.81 -15.87
N PHE A 137 1.64 1.20 -16.45
CA PHE A 137 1.80 2.52 -17.06
C PHE A 137 0.78 2.72 -18.18
N LEU A 138 0.13 3.88 -18.19
CA LEU A 138 -0.87 4.27 -19.19
C LEU A 138 -0.30 5.34 -20.11
N GLN A 139 0.09 6.48 -19.54
CA GLN A 139 0.51 7.63 -20.33
C GLN A 139 1.38 8.61 -19.53
N GLN A 140 2.02 9.51 -20.28
CA GLN A 140 2.77 10.64 -19.77
C GLN A 140 2.27 11.90 -20.50
N GLU A 141 1.99 12.95 -19.75
CA GLU A 141 1.59 14.25 -20.31
C GLU A 141 2.53 15.35 -19.82
N ASN A 142 2.60 16.45 -20.57
CA ASN A 142 3.26 17.67 -20.14
C ASN A 142 2.29 18.82 -20.39
N ALA A 143 1.81 19.45 -19.32
CA ALA A 143 0.91 20.60 -19.38
C ALA A 143 1.35 21.64 -18.35
N ASP A 144 1.38 22.92 -18.73
CA ASP A 144 1.67 24.05 -17.84
C ASP A 144 2.94 23.88 -16.99
N GLY A 145 4.01 23.39 -17.62
CA GLY A 145 5.30 23.13 -16.94
C GLY A 145 5.28 21.97 -15.94
N THR A 146 4.19 21.21 -15.87
CA THR A 146 4.04 20.02 -15.05
C THR A 146 4.08 18.78 -15.94
N LYS A 147 5.02 17.89 -15.65
CA LYS A 147 5.06 16.55 -16.24
C LYS A 147 4.20 15.63 -15.39
N THR A 148 3.35 14.81 -15.99
CA THR A 148 2.55 13.82 -15.28
C THR A 148 2.86 12.41 -15.78
N LEU A 149 2.86 11.44 -14.88
CA LEU A 149 2.88 10.01 -15.21
C LEU A 149 1.61 9.37 -14.66
N VAL A 150 0.88 8.63 -15.49
CA VAL A 150 -0.39 8.01 -15.15
C VAL A 150 -0.29 6.49 -15.25
N TYR A 151 -0.77 5.81 -14.21
CA TYR A 151 -0.77 4.35 -14.10
C TYR A 151 -2.16 3.84 -13.71
N SER A 152 -2.54 2.66 -14.17
CA SER A 152 -3.72 1.94 -13.69
C SER A 152 -3.37 1.08 -12.48
N THR A 153 -4.11 1.26 -11.37
CA THR A 153 -3.93 0.53 -10.11
C THR A 153 -5.27 0.42 -9.37
N SER A 154 -5.25 -0.06 -8.13
CA SER A 154 -6.32 0.12 -7.16
C SER A 154 -5.79 0.74 -5.85
N LEU A 155 -6.67 1.40 -5.11
CA LEU A 155 -6.44 1.82 -3.72
C LEU A 155 -7.61 1.34 -2.86
N PHE A 156 -7.31 0.66 -1.75
CA PHE A 156 -8.29 0.12 -0.80
C PHE A 156 -9.42 -0.72 -1.42
N GLY A 157 -9.13 -1.38 -2.55
CA GLY A 157 -10.07 -2.26 -3.24
C GLY A 157 -10.87 -1.60 -4.36
N HIS A 158 -10.65 -0.32 -4.64
CA HIS A 158 -11.29 0.40 -5.75
C HIS A 158 -10.29 0.69 -6.85
N ASP A 159 -10.69 0.48 -8.10
CA ASP A 159 -9.88 0.81 -9.27
C ASP A 159 -9.67 2.32 -9.37
N ALA A 160 -8.46 2.73 -9.73
CA ALA A 160 -8.07 4.13 -9.82
C ALA A 160 -6.96 4.35 -10.84
N PHE A 161 -6.86 5.58 -11.33
CA PHE A 161 -5.62 6.07 -11.95
C PHE A 161 -4.74 6.69 -10.89
N LEU A 162 -3.50 6.20 -10.82
CA LEU A 162 -2.44 6.77 -10.00
C LEU A 162 -1.67 7.78 -10.83
N VAL A 163 -1.69 9.03 -10.38
CA VAL A 163 -1.13 10.18 -11.07
C VAL A 163 0.05 10.71 -10.26
N TYR A 164 1.21 10.83 -10.89
CA TYR A 164 2.41 11.48 -10.34
C TYR A 164 2.65 12.80 -11.07
N GLY A 165 2.63 13.92 -10.35
CA GLY A 165 2.88 15.25 -10.91
C GLY A 165 4.26 15.79 -10.52
N PHE A 166 5.04 16.22 -11.51
CA PHE A 166 6.41 16.70 -11.34
C PHE A 166 6.54 18.17 -11.73
N LYS A 167 7.16 18.95 -10.85
CA LYS A 167 7.58 20.33 -11.11
C LYS A 167 9.09 20.41 -10.97
N ASN A 168 9.77 21.03 -11.94
CA ASN A 168 11.24 21.11 -11.96
C ASN A 168 11.93 19.73 -11.79
N GLU A 169 11.43 18.71 -12.49
CA GLU A 169 11.90 17.31 -12.43
C GLU A 169 11.85 16.66 -11.03
N LYS A 170 11.09 17.24 -10.10
CA LYS A 170 10.86 16.72 -8.75
C LYS A 170 9.38 16.44 -8.55
N LEU A 171 9.06 15.30 -7.95
CA LEU A 171 7.69 14.94 -7.61
C LEU A 171 7.13 16.01 -6.65
N ALA A 172 6.07 16.69 -7.07
CA ALA A 172 5.42 17.73 -6.29
C ALA A 172 4.16 17.21 -5.59
N PHE A 173 3.45 16.29 -6.25
CA PHE A 173 2.28 15.62 -5.71
C PHE A 173 2.09 14.26 -6.37
N PHE A 174 1.33 13.40 -5.73
CA PHE A 174 0.77 12.22 -6.36
C PHE A 174 -0.59 11.89 -5.78
N GLY A 175 -1.41 11.14 -6.50
CA GLY A 175 -2.75 10.83 -6.03
C GLY A 175 -3.45 9.78 -6.85
N TYR A 176 -4.65 9.46 -6.40
CA TYR A 176 -5.53 8.45 -6.97
C TYR A 176 -6.80 9.14 -7.44
N SER A 177 -7.11 9.04 -8.73
CA SER A 177 -8.39 9.45 -9.31
C SER A 177 -9.27 8.22 -9.44
N PHE A 178 -10.43 8.28 -8.80
CA PHE A 178 -11.47 7.25 -8.82
C PHE A 178 -12.54 7.71 -9.82
N ASP A 179 -12.75 6.89 -10.83
CA ASP A 179 -13.56 7.17 -12.03
C ASP A 179 -12.98 8.09 -13.12
N PRO A 180 -11.71 7.95 -13.49
CA PRO A 180 -11.11 8.77 -14.55
C PRO A 180 -11.75 8.54 -15.93
N GLU A 181 -12.49 7.43 -16.10
CA GLU A 181 -13.20 7.08 -17.33
C GLU A 181 -14.73 7.32 -17.23
N GLN A 182 -15.22 7.97 -16.16
CA GLN A 182 -16.64 8.33 -15.96
C GLN A 182 -17.62 7.16 -16.10
N LYS A 183 -17.25 6.00 -15.56
CA LYS A 183 -18.03 4.76 -15.52
C LYS A 183 -18.96 4.65 -14.31
N TYR A 184 -18.69 5.37 -13.23
CA TYR A 184 -19.46 5.28 -11.99
C TYR A 184 -20.56 6.34 -11.92
N THR A 185 -21.69 5.97 -11.34
CA THR A 185 -22.74 6.94 -10.99
C THR A 185 -22.34 7.76 -9.76
N SER A 186 -23.00 8.90 -9.55
CA SER A 186 -22.77 9.74 -8.36
C SER A 186 -22.99 8.99 -7.04
N ASP A 187 -23.94 8.06 -6.98
CA ASP A 187 -24.20 7.23 -5.79
C ASP A 187 -23.06 6.21 -5.55
N GLN A 188 -22.53 5.63 -6.62
CA GLN A 188 -21.37 4.74 -6.55
C GLN A 188 -20.13 5.49 -6.08
N LEU A 189 -19.87 6.68 -6.63
CA LEU A 189 -18.77 7.56 -6.20
C LEU A 189 -18.93 7.99 -4.73
N THR A 190 -20.15 8.31 -4.29
CA THR A 190 -20.43 8.65 -2.89
C THR A 190 -20.15 7.45 -1.97
N THR A 191 -20.48 6.24 -2.42
CA THR A 191 -20.16 5.00 -1.68
C THR A 191 -18.64 4.80 -1.56
N ILE A 192 -17.90 5.02 -2.65
CA ILE A 192 -16.44 4.95 -2.66
C ILE A 192 -15.85 6.02 -1.73
N TYR A 193 -16.32 7.27 -1.81
CA TYR A 193 -15.90 8.36 -0.93
C TYR A 193 -16.07 7.97 0.56
N ASN A 194 -17.25 7.45 0.94
CA ASN A 194 -17.51 7.06 2.33
C ASN A 194 -16.58 5.93 2.79
N ASN A 195 -16.28 4.98 1.91
CA ASN A 195 -15.31 3.92 2.20
C ASN A 195 -13.89 4.49 2.37
N LEU A 196 -13.43 5.34 1.45
CA LEU A 196 -12.11 5.99 1.52
C LEU A 196 -11.98 6.85 2.77
N LYS A 197 -13.02 7.64 3.11
CA LYS A 197 -13.12 8.40 4.36
C LYS A 197 -12.89 7.48 5.55
N GLN A 198 -13.61 6.37 5.64
CA GLN A 198 -13.43 5.41 6.74
C GLN A 198 -12.01 4.82 6.77
N GLN A 199 -11.40 4.52 5.63
CA GLN A 199 -10.02 4.02 5.60
C GLN A 199 -9.04 5.07 6.12
N LEU A 200 -9.12 6.30 5.62
CA LEU A 200 -8.22 7.40 5.97
C LEU A 200 -8.41 7.82 7.43
N THR A 201 -9.64 7.96 7.93
CA THR A 201 -9.86 8.30 9.35
C THR A 201 -9.34 7.22 10.30
N ASN A 202 -9.40 5.94 9.91
CA ASN A 202 -8.76 4.88 10.70
C ASN A 202 -7.23 4.96 10.67
N ILE A 203 -6.65 5.28 9.52
CA ILE A 203 -5.19 5.40 9.34
C ILE A 203 -4.64 6.58 10.16
N PHE A 204 -5.34 7.70 10.14
CA PHE A 204 -4.95 8.95 10.79
C PHE A 204 -5.67 9.19 12.13
N GLU A 205 -6.23 8.14 12.73
CA GLU A 205 -6.82 8.17 14.08
C GLU A 205 -7.83 9.31 14.33
N ASN A 206 -8.68 9.55 13.32
CA ASN A 206 -9.67 10.64 13.26
C ASN A 206 -9.08 12.06 13.39
N GLN A 207 -7.79 12.23 13.14
CA GLN A 207 -7.13 13.54 13.09
C GLN A 207 -7.21 14.09 11.65
N TYR A 208 -8.20 14.94 11.40
CA TYR A 208 -8.37 15.60 10.11
C TYR A 208 -9.15 16.92 10.25
N GLU A 209 -8.94 17.80 9.28
CA GLU A 209 -9.76 18.98 9.04
C GLU A 209 -10.76 18.67 7.93
N GLN A 210 -11.91 19.35 7.92
CA GLN A 210 -12.88 19.22 6.84
C GLN A 210 -13.38 20.58 6.38
N SER A 211 -13.61 20.72 5.08
CA SER A 211 -14.31 21.87 4.52
C SER A 211 -15.81 21.81 4.83
N ASP A 212 -16.52 22.88 4.53
CA ASP A 212 -17.98 22.82 4.38
C ASP A 212 -18.35 21.95 3.17
N SER A 213 -19.51 21.28 3.26
CA SER A 213 -20.13 20.59 2.13
C SER A 213 -20.69 21.63 1.16
N ASN A 214 -20.37 21.50 -0.13
CA ASN A 214 -20.79 22.47 -1.15
C ASN A 214 -21.46 21.77 -2.34
N LYS A 215 -22.50 22.40 -2.89
CA LYS A 215 -23.11 22.02 -4.19
C LYS A 215 -23.50 20.53 -4.31
N GLY A 216 -23.97 19.91 -3.23
CA GLY A 216 -24.41 18.50 -3.24
C GLY A 216 -23.28 17.47 -3.11
N TYR A 217 -22.03 17.92 -2.92
CA TYR A 217 -20.88 17.03 -2.71
C TYR A 217 -20.51 16.91 -1.22
N PRO A 218 -19.91 15.77 -0.81
CA PRO A 218 -19.32 15.62 0.52
C PRO A 218 -18.20 16.64 0.80
N PRO A 219 -17.87 16.90 2.07
CA PRO A 219 -16.79 17.81 2.42
C PRO A 219 -15.43 17.25 2.01
N THR A 220 -14.50 18.12 1.64
CA THR A 220 -13.09 17.72 1.47
C THR A 220 -12.50 17.44 2.84
N LEU A 221 -11.78 16.33 2.98
CA LEU A 221 -11.05 15.99 4.20
C LEU A 221 -9.56 16.21 4.00
N ILE A 222 -8.90 16.79 4.99
CA ILE A 222 -7.47 17.07 4.99
C ILE A 222 -6.84 16.39 6.20
N PHE A 223 -5.91 15.48 5.92
CA PHE A 223 -5.11 14.78 6.92
C PHE A 223 -3.67 15.27 6.84
N GLN A 224 -3.00 15.35 7.98
CA GLN A 224 -1.59 15.71 8.05
C GLN A 224 -0.76 14.54 8.57
N LYS A 225 0.41 14.36 7.96
CA LYS A 225 1.42 13.43 8.47
C LYS A 225 2.80 13.95 8.16
N ASP A 226 3.57 14.19 9.21
CA ASP A 226 4.91 14.77 9.10
C ASP A 226 4.83 16.08 8.29
N HIS A 227 5.51 16.18 7.15
CA HIS A 227 5.42 17.34 6.25
C HIS A 227 4.49 17.11 5.05
N LEU A 228 3.58 16.15 5.13
CA LEU A 228 2.68 15.79 4.04
C LEU A 228 1.23 16.17 4.35
N ILE A 229 0.56 16.66 3.31
CA ILE A 229 -0.88 16.89 3.28
C ILE A 229 -1.50 15.79 2.43
N ILE A 230 -2.50 15.11 2.99
CA ILE A 230 -3.31 14.12 2.29
C ILE A 230 -4.73 14.67 2.21
N SER A 231 -5.28 14.86 1.01
CA SER A 231 -6.66 15.30 0.82
C SER A 231 -7.52 14.19 0.22
N LEU A 232 -8.78 14.10 0.67
CA LEU A 232 -9.85 13.35 0.01
C LEU A 232 -10.88 14.37 -0.47
N SER A 233 -11.00 14.57 -1.78
CA SER A 233 -11.96 15.49 -2.40
C SER A 233 -12.92 14.73 -3.31
N TYR A 234 -14.16 15.18 -3.36
CA TYR A 234 -15.14 14.76 -4.37
C TYR A 234 -15.91 15.99 -4.82
N ASP A 235 -15.80 16.32 -6.10
CA ASP A 235 -16.49 17.44 -6.72
C ASP A 235 -16.86 17.12 -8.19
N ALA A 236 -17.14 18.15 -8.99
CA ALA A 236 -17.51 18.00 -10.40
C ALA A 236 -16.35 17.48 -11.28
N GLU A 237 -15.10 17.58 -10.84
CA GLU A 237 -13.92 17.07 -11.54
C GLU A 237 -13.63 15.60 -11.19
N GLY A 238 -14.23 15.10 -10.10
CA GLY A 238 -14.22 13.68 -9.74
C GLY A 238 -13.86 13.43 -8.28
N LEU A 239 -13.68 12.14 -7.94
CA LEU A 239 -13.27 11.69 -6.61
C LEU A 239 -11.77 11.43 -6.61
N VAL A 240 -11.02 12.12 -5.75
CA VAL A 240 -9.57 12.03 -5.69
C VAL A 240 -9.03 11.90 -4.27
N VAL A 241 -7.93 11.15 -4.12
CA VAL A 241 -7.04 11.20 -2.95
C VAL A 241 -5.70 11.75 -3.39
N THR A 242 -5.26 12.88 -2.84
CA THR A 242 -4.00 13.53 -3.23
C THR A 242 -3.04 13.60 -2.05
N VAL A 243 -1.75 13.40 -2.31
CA VAL A 243 -0.64 13.55 -1.37
C VAL A 243 0.31 14.62 -1.91
N SER A 244 0.63 15.61 -1.07
CA SER A 244 1.53 16.72 -1.41
C SER A 244 2.33 17.16 -0.18
N SER A 245 3.31 18.05 -0.36
CA SER A 245 4.01 18.68 0.76
C SER A 245 3.12 19.74 1.43
N ALA A 246 3.15 19.81 2.76
CA ALA A 246 2.86 21.06 3.45
C ALA A 246 3.93 22.08 3.04
N ASN A 247 3.50 23.29 2.64
CA ASN A 247 4.42 24.37 2.31
C ASN A 247 5.15 24.88 3.56
#